data_AF-A0AAD8HHE2-F1
#
_entry.id   AF-A0AAD8HHE2-F1
#
_cell.length_a   1.000
_cell.length_b   1.000
_cell.length_c   1.000
_cell.angle_alpha   90.00
_cell.angle_beta   90.00
_cell.angle_gamma   90.00
#
_symmetry.space_group_name_H-M   'P 1'
#
loop_
_entity.id
_entity.type
_entity.pdbx_description
1 polymer ?
#
loop_
_entity_poly.entity_id
_entity_poly.type
_entity_poly.pdbx_seq_one_letter_code
_entity_poly.pdbx_strand_id
1 'polypeptide(L)'
;MVQNVDFIAPFSSMVPECCHIVKSFIKDSVSYLSYGTQMNFFDYVKKYVDKLLIEVLNNSILDKIHSGTTGVSQAMQIAANTNILEKACDYFVQNVAQLCGIPIRAVQNPKSSLNAKILLETSRDKAYLALLTLVNNKLDEFMALTNNVKWTSDDLPQHANEYKFNANGLLMTSEYCVLRFQGGGQKYKGCGVLVPK
;
A
#
# COMPACT_ATOMS: atom_id res chain seq x y z
N MET A 1 32.10 -0.51 -20.79
CA MET A 1 31.57 -0.04 -19.49
C MET A 1 30.15 -0.56 -19.37
N VAL A 2 29.94 -1.65 -18.63
CA VAL A 2 28.59 -2.12 -18.29
C VAL A 2 28.14 -1.23 -17.15
N GLN A 3 27.10 -0.41 -17.39
CA GLN A 3 26.45 0.32 -16.30
C GLN A 3 25.83 -0.71 -15.36
N ASN A 4 26.38 -0.83 -14.16
CA ASN A 4 25.69 -1.47 -13.06
C ASN A 4 24.44 -0.63 -12.81
N VAL A 5 23.29 -1.14 -13.24
CA VAL A 5 22.02 -0.64 -12.72
C VAL A 5 21.96 -1.18 -11.30
N ASP A 6 22.34 -0.36 -10.33
CA ASP A 6 22.25 -0.71 -8.92
C ASP A 6 20.80 -1.13 -8.64
N PHE A 7 20.61 -2.40 -8.29
CA PHE A 7 19.28 -2.91 -7.95
C PHE A 7 18.82 -2.22 -6.66
N ILE A 8 17.87 -1.29 -6.79
CA ILE A 8 17.22 -0.65 -5.65
C ILE A 8 16.04 -1.53 -5.25
N ALA A 9 16.14 -2.17 -4.09
CA ALA A 9 15.03 -2.92 -3.53
C ALA A 9 13.84 -1.99 -3.26
N PRO A 10 12.59 -2.43 -3.52
CA PRO A 10 11.39 -1.61 -3.30
C PRO A 10 11.01 -1.47 -1.81
N PHE A 11 11.92 -1.82 -0.91
CA PHE A 11 11.75 -1.80 0.54
C PHE A 11 13.05 -1.36 1.21
N SER A 12 12.95 -0.78 2.40
CA SER A 12 14.12 -0.30 3.17
C SER A 12 14.82 -1.45 3.93
N SER A 13 15.99 -1.16 4.51
CA SER A 13 16.77 -2.12 5.33
C SER A 13 16.00 -2.70 6.52
N MET A 14 14.96 -2.01 6.99
CA MET A 14 14.07 -2.50 8.05
C MET A 14 13.49 -3.89 7.75
N VAL A 15 13.14 -4.18 6.48
CA VAL A 15 12.54 -5.47 6.12
C VAL A 15 13.51 -6.64 6.32
N PRO A 16 14.71 -6.66 5.73
CA PRO A 16 15.67 -7.75 5.96
C PRO A 16 16.11 -7.84 7.42
N GLU A 17 16.22 -6.72 8.15
CA GLU A 17 16.51 -6.70 9.58
C GLU A 17 15.41 -7.40 10.41
N CYS A 18 14.14 -7.05 10.20
CA CYS A 18 13.02 -7.71 10.89
C CYS A 18 12.93 -9.20 10.54
N CYS A 19 13.11 -9.55 9.26
CA CYS A 19 13.13 -10.96 8.84
C CYS A 19 14.27 -11.74 9.52
N HIS A 20 15.44 -11.13 9.68
CA HIS A 20 16.56 -11.75 10.40
C HIS A 20 16.20 -12.00 11.87
N ILE A 21 15.65 -11.00 12.56
CA ILE A 21 15.23 -11.12 13.97
C ILE A 21 14.20 -12.24 14.15
N VAL A 22 13.16 -12.28 13.30
CA VAL A 22 12.12 -13.31 13.39
C VAL A 22 12.68 -14.71 13.13
N LYS A 23 13.59 -14.87 12.15
CA LYS A 23 14.25 -16.16 11.89
C LYS A 23 15.09 -16.63 13.08
N SER A 24 15.84 -15.73 13.70
CA SER A 24 16.62 -16.05 14.90
C SER A 24 15.70 -16.44 16.06
N PHE A 25 14.63 -15.67 16.30
CA PHE A 25 13.62 -15.98 17.31
C PHE A 25 12.99 -17.37 17.10
N ILE A 26 12.65 -17.73 15.85
CA ILE A 26 12.13 -19.05 15.50
C ILE A 26 13.13 -20.14 15.87
N LYS A 27 14.39 -19.99 15.44
CA LYS A 27 15.46 -20.95 15.69
C LYS A 27 15.67 -21.17 17.18
N ASP A 28 15.73 -20.09 17.95
CA ASP A 28 15.96 -20.14 19.39
C ASP A 28 14.75 -20.75 20.12
N SER A 29 13.52 -20.43 19.69
CA SER A 29 12.29 -21.02 20.23
C SER A 29 12.23 -22.53 20.00
N VAL A 30 12.55 -22.98 18.78
CA VAL A 30 12.61 -24.42 18.45
C VAL A 30 13.71 -25.11 19.27
N SER A 31 14.91 -24.52 19.32
CA SER A 31 16.02 -25.08 20.10
C SER A 31 15.65 -25.22 21.57
N TYR A 32 15.04 -24.19 22.17
CA TYR A 32 14.63 -24.21 23.56
C TYR A 32 13.58 -25.31 23.83
N LEU A 33 12.55 -25.41 22.99
CA LEU A 33 11.48 -26.39 23.17
C LEU A 33 11.94 -27.83 22.87
N SER A 34 12.96 -28.02 22.04
CA SER A 34 13.50 -29.35 21.73
C SER A 34 14.17 -30.05 22.92
N TYR A 35 14.58 -29.28 23.95
CA TYR A 35 15.08 -29.84 25.21
C TYR A 35 13.95 -30.32 26.13
N GLY A 36 12.70 -29.91 25.87
CA GLY A 36 11.51 -30.32 26.60
C GLY A 36 10.89 -31.62 26.07
N THR A 37 9.76 -32.02 26.67
CA THR A 37 8.96 -33.22 26.36
C THR A 37 8.86 -33.53 24.86
N GLN A 38 8.82 -34.84 24.51
CA GLN A 38 8.62 -35.41 23.17
C GLN A 38 7.21 -35.09 22.58
N MET A 39 6.83 -33.82 22.50
CA MET A 39 5.59 -33.35 21.87
C MET A 39 5.92 -32.46 20.69
N ASN A 40 5.04 -32.47 19.70
CA ASN A 40 5.14 -31.59 18.55
C ASN A 40 4.95 -30.12 19.01
N PHE A 41 6.02 -29.33 18.95
CA PHE A 41 6.03 -27.94 19.39
C PHE A 41 5.72 -26.93 18.28
N PHE A 42 5.34 -27.39 17.08
CA PHE A 42 5.01 -26.54 15.93
C PHE A 42 3.98 -25.45 16.27
N ASP A 43 2.84 -25.83 16.86
CA ASP A 43 1.76 -24.88 17.16
C ASP A 43 2.17 -23.84 18.20
N TYR A 44 3.02 -24.22 19.16
CA TYR A 44 3.56 -23.30 20.17
C TYR A 44 4.49 -22.26 19.55
N VAL A 45 5.47 -22.71 18.75
CA VAL A 45 6.40 -21.80 18.07
C VAL A 45 5.64 -20.90 17.11
N LYS A 46 4.70 -21.44 16.32
CA LYS A 46 3.84 -20.66 15.43
C LYS A 46 3.09 -19.57 16.21
N LYS A 47 2.52 -19.90 17.37
CA LYS A 47 1.81 -18.94 18.23
C LYS A 47 2.74 -17.86 18.78
N TYR A 48 3.97 -18.19 19.16
CA TYR A 48 4.96 -17.21 19.63
C TYR A 48 5.40 -16.27 18.51
N VAL A 49 5.61 -16.78 17.30
CA VAL A 49 5.89 -15.96 16.12
C VAL A 49 4.73 -15.03 15.80
N ASP A 50 3.49 -15.54 15.84
CA ASP A 50 2.29 -14.72 15.59
C ASP A 50 2.23 -13.56 16.59
N LYS A 51 2.44 -13.84 17.88
CA LYS A 51 2.50 -12.81 18.93
C LYS A 51 3.62 -11.81 18.71
N LEU A 52 4.85 -12.24 18.41
CA LEU A 52 5.97 -11.33 18.16
C LEU A 52 5.64 -10.36 17.01
N LEU A 53 5.08 -10.87 15.92
CA LEU A 53 4.73 -10.05 14.77
C LEU A 53 3.58 -9.08 15.08
N ILE A 54 2.60 -9.48 15.89
CA ILE A 54 1.46 -8.63 16.26
C ILE A 54 1.86 -7.58 17.30
N GLU A 55 2.38 -8.04 18.44
CA GLU A 55 2.60 -7.22 19.63
C GLU A 55 3.79 -6.28 19.48
N VAL A 56 4.78 -6.64 18.65
CA VAL A 56 5.99 -5.83 18.45
C VAL A 56 5.98 -5.17 17.08
N LEU A 57 6.03 -5.96 15.99
CA LEU A 57 6.24 -5.42 14.66
C LEU A 57 5.05 -4.60 14.16
N ASN A 58 3.84 -5.16 14.22
CA ASN A 58 2.64 -4.49 13.75
C ASN A 58 2.33 -3.24 14.59
N ASN A 59 2.46 -3.31 15.91
CA ASN A 59 2.29 -2.15 16.78
C ASN A 59 3.31 -1.05 16.47
N SER A 60 4.59 -1.39 16.27
CA SER A 60 5.62 -0.41 15.89
C SER A 60 5.31 0.29 14.56
N ILE A 61 4.76 -0.46 13.58
CA ILE A 61 4.30 0.10 12.30
C ILE A 61 3.14 1.07 12.53
N LEU A 62 2.14 0.67 13.32
CA LEU A 62 0.99 1.51 13.64
C LEU A 62 1.39 2.79 14.38
N ASP A 63 2.27 2.69 15.37
CA ASP A 63 2.79 3.84 16.11
C ASP A 63 3.50 4.81 15.17
N LYS A 64 4.26 4.29 14.19
CA LYS A 64 4.90 5.14 13.18
C LYS A 64 3.87 5.84 12.31
N ILE A 65 2.84 5.14 11.83
CA ILE A 65 1.74 5.72 11.04
C ILE A 65 1.03 6.82 11.84
N HIS A 66 0.73 6.58 13.12
CA HIS A 66 -0.03 7.51 13.96
C HIS A 66 0.81 8.63 14.61
N SER A 67 2.14 8.60 14.49
CA SER A 67 3.04 9.57 15.13
C SER A 67 2.85 11.03 14.69
N GLY A 68 2.05 11.31 13.66
CA GLY A 68 1.81 12.66 13.13
C GLY A 68 3.01 13.32 12.44
N THR A 69 4.18 12.67 12.48
CA THR A 69 5.44 13.15 11.89
C THR A 69 5.76 12.50 10.54
N THR A 70 4.91 11.58 10.09
CA THR A 70 5.12 10.79 8.88
C THR A 70 4.78 11.61 7.63
N GLY A 71 5.80 11.92 6.82
CA GLY A 71 5.61 12.55 5.51
C GLY A 71 5.20 11.57 4.41
N VAL A 72 4.84 12.09 3.22
CA VAL A 72 4.38 11.30 2.05
C VAL A 72 5.35 10.17 1.70
N SER A 73 6.65 10.48 1.59
CA SER A 73 7.68 9.47 1.24
C SER A 73 7.81 8.38 2.30
N GLN A 74 7.70 8.75 3.58
CA GLN A 74 7.75 7.80 4.69
C GLN A 74 6.50 6.91 4.71
N ALA A 75 5.31 7.47 4.51
CA ALA A 75 4.07 6.70 4.44
C ALA A 75 4.11 5.68 3.29
N MET A 76 4.59 6.09 2.11
CA MET A 76 4.81 5.19 0.97
C MET A 76 5.80 4.07 1.32
N GLN A 77 6.93 4.41 1.95
CA GLN A 77 7.95 3.43 2.32
C GLN A 77 7.44 2.44 3.38
N ILE A 78 6.64 2.90 4.35
CA ILE A 78 5.98 2.05 5.34
C ILE A 78 5.03 1.08 4.64
N ALA A 79 4.16 1.56 3.74
CA ALA A 79 3.26 0.69 2.99
C ALA A 79 4.01 -0.37 2.17
N ALA A 80 5.10 0.02 1.52
CA ALA A 80 5.96 -0.87 0.75
C ALA A 80 6.63 -1.93 1.65
N ASN A 81 7.21 -1.53 2.79
CA ASN A 81 7.82 -2.46 3.75
C ASN A 81 6.80 -3.45 4.30
N THR A 82 5.63 -2.96 4.73
CA THR A 82 4.56 -3.78 5.31
C THR A 82 4.04 -4.83 4.32
N ASN A 83 3.93 -4.48 3.03
CA ASN A 83 3.57 -5.42 1.96
C ASN A 83 4.57 -6.60 1.85
N ILE A 84 5.87 -6.34 2.03
CA ILE A 84 6.87 -7.41 1.97
C ILE A 84 6.82 -8.26 3.24
N LEU A 85 6.64 -7.63 4.41
CA LEU A 85 6.52 -8.33 5.70
C LEU A 85 5.27 -9.23 5.75
N GLU A 86 4.15 -8.78 5.18
CA GLU A 86 2.94 -9.59 5.03
C GLU A 86 3.23 -10.88 4.24
N LYS A 87 3.94 -10.77 3.12
CA LYS A 87 4.33 -11.95 2.31
C LYS A 87 5.33 -12.84 3.05
N ALA A 88 6.20 -12.24 3.87
CA ALA A 88 7.17 -12.98 4.68
C ALA A 88 6.50 -13.85 5.76
N CYS A 89 5.27 -13.54 6.19
CA CYS A 89 4.52 -14.37 7.13
C CYS A 89 4.40 -15.82 6.68
N ASP A 90 4.14 -16.07 5.39
CA ASP A 90 4.04 -17.43 4.85
C ASP A 90 5.40 -18.15 4.94
N TYR A 91 6.50 -17.42 4.68
CA TYR A 91 7.85 -17.96 4.83
C TYR A 91 8.17 -18.31 6.29
N PHE A 92 7.75 -17.49 7.25
CA PHE A 92 7.96 -17.79 8.67
C PHE A 92 7.25 -19.07 9.09
N VAL A 93 6.00 -19.30 8.65
CA VAL A 93 5.29 -20.55 8.92
C VAL A 93 6.02 -21.75 8.32
N GLN A 94 6.51 -21.64 7.08
CA GLN A 94 7.29 -22.70 6.45
C GLN A 94 8.61 -22.96 7.16
N ASN A 95 9.26 -21.92 7.66
CA ASN A 95 10.50 -22.03 8.43
C ASN A 95 10.28 -22.74 9.77
N VAL A 96 9.20 -22.39 10.49
CA VAL A 96 8.78 -23.11 11.70
C VAL A 96 8.50 -24.57 11.37
N ALA A 97 7.74 -24.85 10.32
CA ALA A 97 7.42 -26.22 9.90
C ALA A 97 8.68 -27.04 9.62
N GLN A 98 9.61 -26.48 8.84
CA GLN A 98 10.87 -27.12 8.50
C GLN A 98 11.70 -27.47 9.75
N LEU A 99 11.83 -26.54 10.69
CA LEU A 99 12.63 -26.75 11.91
C LEU A 99 11.95 -27.69 12.91
N CYS A 100 10.61 -27.78 12.88
CA CYS A 100 9.84 -28.73 13.68
C CYS A 100 9.67 -30.11 13.00
N GLY A 101 10.27 -30.33 11.83
CA GLY A 101 10.14 -31.59 11.08
C GLY A 101 8.78 -31.83 10.43
N ILE A 102 7.97 -30.77 10.28
CA ILE A 102 6.65 -30.83 9.62
C ILE A 102 6.82 -30.63 8.11
N PRO A 103 6.23 -31.51 7.26
CA PRO A 103 6.29 -31.33 5.81
C PRO A 103 5.70 -29.98 5.38
N ILE A 104 6.45 -29.21 4.58
CA ILE A 104 6.03 -27.86 4.14
C ILE A 104 4.65 -27.86 3.47
N ARG A 105 4.32 -28.91 2.69
CA ARG A 105 3.01 -29.07 2.05
C ARG A 105 1.84 -29.08 3.05
N ALA A 106 2.07 -29.55 4.28
CA ALA A 106 1.05 -29.58 5.32
C ALA A 106 0.67 -28.18 5.84
N VAL A 107 1.55 -27.18 5.66
CA VAL A 107 1.35 -25.81 6.16
C VAL A 107 1.10 -24.78 5.05
N GLN A 108 0.92 -25.22 3.81
CA GLN A 108 0.62 -24.36 2.65
C GLN A 108 -0.88 -24.03 2.52
N ASN A 109 -1.69 -24.30 3.54
CA ASN A 109 -3.12 -24.03 3.52
C ASN A 109 -3.46 -22.71 4.27
N PRO A 110 -4.61 -22.08 3.98
CA PRO A 110 -5.00 -20.83 4.66
C PRO A 110 -5.16 -20.95 6.18
N LYS A 111 -5.53 -22.14 6.71
CA LYS A 111 -5.74 -22.36 8.15
C LYS A 111 -4.41 -22.32 8.93
N SER A 112 -3.28 -22.58 8.28
CA SER A 112 -1.96 -22.43 8.86
C SER A 112 -1.39 -21.02 8.77
N SER A 113 -2.12 -20.04 8.22
CA SER A 113 -1.70 -18.63 8.22
C SER A 113 -1.53 -18.08 9.64
N LEU A 114 -0.72 -17.03 9.75
CA LEU A 114 -0.57 -16.20 10.94
C LEU A 114 -1.67 -15.14 10.96
N ASN A 115 -2.21 -14.80 12.13
CA ASN A 115 -3.13 -13.66 12.26
C ASN A 115 -2.40 -12.34 11.99
N ALA A 116 -1.09 -12.30 12.29
CA ALA A 116 -0.21 -11.19 11.96
C ALA A 116 -0.30 -10.78 10.48
N LYS A 117 -0.50 -11.73 9.55
CA LYS A 117 -0.64 -11.44 8.13
C LYS A 117 -1.81 -10.50 7.85
N ILE A 118 -2.97 -10.80 8.45
CA ILE A 118 -4.21 -10.02 8.30
C ILE A 118 -4.05 -8.63 8.95
N LEU A 119 -3.36 -8.57 10.10
CA LEU A 119 -3.12 -7.30 10.78
C LEU A 119 -2.10 -6.43 10.05
N LEU A 120 -1.07 -7.02 9.45
CA LEU A 120 -0.11 -6.31 8.59
C LEU A 120 -0.79 -5.79 7.32
N GLU A 121 -1.69 -6.58 6.69
CA GLU A 121 -2.53 -6.10 5.58
C GLU A 121 -3.36 -4.88 6.00
N THR A 122 -4.02 -4.96 7.16
CA THR A 122 -4.79 -3.83 7.72
C THR A 122 -3.91 -2.60 7.98
N SER A 123 -2.70 -2.81 8.52
CA SER A 123 -1.73 -1.73 8.78
C SER A 123 -1.20 -1.11 7.49
N ARG A 124 -1.05 -1.90 6.43
CA ARG A 124 -0.70 -1.40 5.09
C ARG A 124 -1.81 -0.50 4.55
N ASP A 125 -3.07 -0.91 4.70
CA ASP A 125 -4.20 -0.09 4.26
C ASP A 125 -4.28 1.24 5.03
N LYS A 126 -4.01 1.22 6.33
CA LYS A 126 -3.87 2.45 7.13
C LYS A 126 -2.73 3.34 6.63
N ALA A 127 -1.60 2.77 6.24
CA ALA A 127 -0.49 3.54 5.65
C ALA A 127 -0.88 4.18 4.32
N TYR A 128 -1.62 3.48 3.46
CA TYR A 128 -2.15 4.04 2.21
C TYR A 128 -3.17 5.15 2.45
N LEU A 129 -4.05 4.99 3.44
CA LEU A 129 -4.98 6.05 3.83
C LEU A 129 -4.24 7.30 4.34
N ALA A 130 -3.23 7.13 5.19
CA ALA A 130 -2.40 8.25 5.65
C ALA A 130 -1.69 8.96 4.49
N LEU A 131 -1.15 8.18 3.54
CA LEU A 131 -0.55 8.70 2.31
C LEU A 131 -1.56 9.54 1.51
N LEU A 132 -2.77 9.01 1.29
CA LEU A 132 -3.82 9.70 0.54
C LEU A 132 -4.22 11.02 1.22
N THR A 133 -4.38 11.02 2.54
CA THR A 133 -4.67 12.24 3.32
C THR A 133 -3.56 13.28 3.14
N LEU A 134 -2.29 12.88 3.22
CA LEU A 134 -1.16 13.82 3.06
C LEU A 134 -1.11 14.42 1.66
N VAL A 135 -1.35 13.61 0.62
CA VAL A 135 -1.36 14.09 -0.78
C VAL A 135 -2.53 15.05 -1.01
N ASN A 136 -3.72 14.73 -0.51
CA ASN A 136 -4.89 15.60 -0.63
C ASN A 136 -4.66 16.93 0.09
N ASN A 137 -4.14 16.91 1.32
CA ASN A 137 -3.82 18.15 2.03
C ASN A 137 -2.81 19.01 1.26
N LYS A 138 -1.80 18.38 0.63
CA LYS A 138 -0.83 19.12 -0.19
C LYS A 138 -1.47 19.70 -1.44
N LEU A 139 -2.39 18.98 -2.07
CA LEU A 139 -3.17 19.48 -3.21
C LEU A 139 -4.06 20.67 -2.79
N ASP A 140 -4.71 20.59 -1.64
CA ASP A 140 -5.53 21.68 -1.10
C ASP A 140 -4.70 22.95 -0.84
N GLU A 141 -3.48 22.79 -0.30
CA GLU A 141 -2.53 23.90 -0.16
C GLU A 141 -2.20 24.55 -1.51
N PHE A 142 -1.94 23.74 -2.55
CA PHE A 142 -1.70 24.27 -3.90
C PHE A 142 -2.93 24.97 -4.47
N MET A 143 -4.12 24.40 -4.31
CA MET A 143 -5.36 25.01 -4.79
C MET A 143 -5.64 26.35 -4.10
N ALA A 144 -5.35 26.48 -2.80
CA ALA A 144 -5.50 27.74 -2.08
C ALA A 144 -4.63 28.88 -2.66
N LEU A 145 -3.45 28.57 -3.22
CA LEU A 145 -2.60 29.57 -3.89
C LEU A 145 -3.20 30.09 -5.20
N THR A 146 -4.08 29.30 -5.82
CA THR A 146 -4.73 29.63 -7.09
C THR A 146 -5.98 30.49 -6.95
N ASN A 147 -6.37 30.84 -5.72
CA ASN A 147 -7.55 31.66 -5.45
C ASN A 147 -7.50 33.07 -6.09
N ASN A 148 -6.31 33.54 -6.50
CA ASN A 148 -6.13 34.82 -7.20
C ASN A 148 -6.00 34.68 -8.73
N VAL A 149 -6.08 33.45 -9.26
CA VAL A 149 -6.02 33.20 -10.71
C VAL A 149 -7.45 33.31 -11.24
N LYS A 150 -7.69 34.27 -12.15
CA LYS A 150 -8.92 34.30 -12.95
C LYS A 150 -8.92 33.12 -13.91
N TRP A 151 -9.46 32.00 -13.46
CA TRP A 151 -9.64 30.79 -14.26
C TRP A 151 -10.73 30.95 -15.34
N THR A 152 -11.55 32.00 -15.21
CA THR A 152 -12.62 32.37 -16.15
C THR A 152 -12.33 33.73 -16.76
N SER A 153 -12.53 33.87 -18.08
CA SER A 153 -12.43 35.16 -18.77
C SER A 153 -13.56 36.07 -18.31
N ASP A 154 -13.23 37.10 -17.53
CA ASP A 154 -14.13 38.26 -17.34
C ASP A 154 -14.02 39.09 -18.61
N ASP A 155 -15.01 38.92 -19.50
CA ASP A 155 -15.60 39.94 -20.37
C ASP A 155 -16.12 39.27 -21.65
N LEU A 156 -17.44 39.31 -21.85
CA LEU A 156 -17.97 39.44 -23.20
C LEU A 156 -17.93 40.93 -23.54
N PRO A 157 -17.18 41.37 -24.56
CA PRO A 157 -17.36 42.72 -25.08
C PRO A 157 -18.80 42.84 -25.55
N GLN A 158 -19.54 43.74 -24.90
CA GLN A 158 -20.88 44.16 -25.28
C GLN A 158 -20.79 45.04 -26.54
N HIS A 159 -20.22 44.49 -27.61
CA HIS A 159 -20.32 45.04 -28.95
C HIS A 159 -20.63 43.89 -29.88
N ALA A 160 -21.92 43.60 -30.00
CA ALA A 160 -22.45 42.84 -31.10
C ALA A 160 -22.06 43.58 -32.39
N ASN A 161 -21.06 43.04 -33.10
CA ASN A 161 -21.08 42.80 -34.55
C ASN A 161 -19.67 42.37 -35.00
N GLU A 162 -19.65 41.33 -35.82
CA GLU A 162 -18.46 40.79 -36.49
C GLU A 162 -17.50 40.00 -35.59
N TYR A 163 -17.85 38.75 -35.33
CA TYR A 163 -16.99 37.57 -35.52
C TYR A 163 -17.78 36.41 -34.90
N LYS A 164 -18.47 35.64 -35.76
CA LYS A 164 -19.01 34.33 -35.40
C LYS A 164 -17.82 33.37 -35.16
N PHE A 165 -17.09 33.56 -34.07
CA PHE A 165 -16.08 32.62 -33.61
C PHE A 165 -16.66 31.80 -32.46
N ASN A 166 -17.35 30.74 -32.87
CA ASN A 166 -17.35 29.45 -32.19
C ASN A 166 -17.62 29.41 -30.67
N ALA A 167 -18.83 29.79 -30.26
CA ALA A 167 -19.35 29.42 -28.93
C ALA A 167 -19.44 27.89 -28.71
N ASN A 168 -19.40 27.09 -29.79
CA ASN A 168 -19.35 25.63 -29.73
C ASN A 168 -17.94 25.09 -29.37
N GLY A 169 -16.91 25.92 -29.38
CA GLY A 169 -15.53 25.53 -29.05
C GLY A 169 -15.25 25.63 -27.56
N LEU A 170 -15.84 26.64 -26.90
CA LEU A 170 -15.66 26.85 -25.47
C LEU A 170 -16.44 25.83 -24.61
N LEU A 171 -17.65 25.46 -25.03
CA LEU A 171 -18.44 24.39 -24.36
C LEU A 171 -17.75 23.02 -24.47
N MET A 172 -17.12 22.73 -25.61
CA MET A 172 -16.33 21.51 -25.79
C MET A 172 -15.08 21.49 -24.90
N THR A 173 -14.46 22.64 -24.62
CA THR A 173 -13.28 22.68 -23.74
C THR A 173 -13.61 22.57 -22.24
N SER A 174 -14.78 23.05 -21.79
CA SER A 174 -15.16 22.89 -20.38
C SER A 174 -15.58 21.46 -20.06
N GLU A 175 -16.31 20.78 -20.95
CA GLU A 175 -16.67 19.37 -20.77
C GLU A 175 -15.42 18.45 -20.82
N TYR A 176 -14.47 18.71 -21.73
CA TYR A 176 -13.23 17.93 -21.80
C TYR A 176 -12.32 18.11 -20.57
N CYS A 177 -12.25 19.31 -19.97
CA CYS A 177 -11.45 19.54 -18.76
C CYS A 177 -12.06 18.87 -17.53
N VAL A 178 -13.38 18.89 -17.36
CA VAL A 178 -14.06 18.21 -16.24
C VAL A 178 -13.96 16.68 -16.37
N LEU A 179 -14.13 16.14 -17.58
CA LEU A 179 -13.99 14.70 -17.84
C LEU A 179 -12.56 14.18 -17.64
N ARG A 180 -11.52 14.99 -17.89
CA ARG A 180 -10.12 14.61 -17.61
C ARG A 180 -9.78 14.56 -16.13
N PHE A 181 -10.42 15.40 -15.31
CA PHE A 181 -10.21 15.42 -13.86
C PHE A 181 -11.01 14.33 -13.12
N GLN A 182 -12.21 13.96 -13.61
CA GLN A 182 -12.99 12.87 -13.03
C GLN A 182 -12.65 11.46 -13.59
N GLY A 183 -11.87 11.37 -14.66
CA GLY A 183 -11.49 10.12 -15.33
C GLY A 183 -10.41 9.26 -14.64
N GLY A 184 -10.10 9.51 -13.37
CA GLY A 184 -9.17 8.69 -12.56
C GLY A 184 -9.74 7.36 -12.07
N GLY A 185 -10.91 6.96 -12.55
CA GLY A 185 -11.44 5.61 -12.33
C GLY A 185 -12.92 5.53 -12.59
N GLN A 186 -13.34 4.91 -13.70
CA GLN A 186 -14.44 3.95 -13.80
C GLN A 186 -14.44 3.33 -15.21
N LYS A 187 -14.54 2.00 -15.27
CA LYS A 187 -14.66 1.20 -16.50
C LYS A 187 -16.06 1.41 -17.11
N TYR A 188 -16.15 1.66 -18.41
CA TYR A 188 -17.41 1.51 -19.14
C TYR A 188 -17.29 0.46 -20.25
N LYS A 189 -18.14 -0.57 -20.11
CA LYS A 189 -18.46 -1.60 -21.11
C LYS A 189 -19.11 -0.94 -22.32
N GLY A 190 -18.78 -1.47 -23.50
CA GLY A 190 -19.32 -1.02 -24.78
C GLY A 190 -20.85 -1.10 -24.84
N CYS A 191 -21.45 -0.08 -25.45
CA CYS A 191 -22.84 -0.10 -25.87
C CYS A 191 -22.86 0.09 -27.38
N GLY A 192 -23.44 -0.90 -28.07
CA GLY A 192 -23.58 -0.93 -29.52
C GLY A 192 -24.50 0.18 -30.01
N VAL A 193 -24.17 0.70 -31.18
CA VAL A 193 -24.97 1.68 -31.91
C VAL A 193 -26.17 0.95 -32.53
N LEU A 194 -27.38 1.26 -32.06
CA LEU A 194 -28.61 1.08 -32.83
C LEU A 194 -28.91 2.42 -33.52
N VAL A 195 -28.79 2.44 -34.85
CA VAL A 195 -29.25 3.56 -35.69
C VAL A 195 -30.72 3.33 -36.04
N PRO A 196 -31.64 4.29 -35.81
CA PRO A 196 -32.99 4.20 -36.33
C PRO A 196 -33.19 4.99 -37.64
N LYS A 197 -33.90 4.32 -38.55
CA LYS A 197 -34.49 4.69 -39.85
C LYS A 197 -33.55 4.72 -41.05
#